data_AF-A0A946J733-F1
#
_entry.id   AF-A0A946J733-F1
#
_cell.length_a   1.000
_cell.length_b   1.000
_cell.length_c   1.000
_cell.angle_alpha   90.00
_cell.angle_beta   90.00
_cell.angle_gamma   90.00
#
_symmetry.space_group_name_H-M   'P 1'
#
loop_
_entity.id
_entity.type
_entity.pdbx_description
1 polymer ?
#
loop_
_entity_poly.entity_id
_entity_poly.type
_entity_poly.pdbx_seq_one_letter_code
_entity_poly.pdbx_strand_id
1 'polypeptide(L)'
;MPYAFFRDTVNAANPNKHAGNIYSTQLCVEICQNTSTSKFVEEELEDGKIVIKYEPGDSVVCNLASINVAKVNTDEDIKKVVPIAMRLLDNVIDLNFYPIKEAQRTALKYRSV
;
A
#
# COMPACT_ATOMS: atom_id res chain seq x y z
N MET A 1 2.57 9.36 -21.67
CA MET A 1 2.21 10.64 -21.02
C MET A 1 2.96 10.67 -19.70
N PRO A 2 3.76 11.70 -19.35
CA PRO A 2 4.37 11.77 -18.03
C PRO A 2 3.32 12.11 -16.98
N TYR A 3 3.33 11.40 -15.85
CA TYR A 3 2.47 11.68 -14.70
C TYR A 3 3.09 12.80 -13.86
N ALA A 4 2.25 13.67 -13.26
CA ALA A 4 2.68 14.69 -12.32
C ALA A 4 2.35 14.28 -10.88
N PHE A 5 3.32 14.41 -9.97
CA PHE A 5 3.16 14.06 -8.56
C PHE A 5 3.80 15.14 -7.68
N PHE A 6 2.97 15.97 -7.04
CA PHE A 6 3.42 17.05 -6.15
C PHE A 6 3.70 16.50 -4.75
N ARG A 7 4.93 16.01 -4.57
CA ARG A 7 5.35 15.31 -3.35
C ARG A 7 5.11 16.10 -2.06
N ASP A 8 5.36 17.40 -2.05
CA ASP A 8 5.22 18.23 -0.85
C ASP A 8 3.75 18.35 -0.43
N THR A 9 2.84 18.57 -1.38
CA THR A 9 1.39 18.61 -1.14
C THR A 9 0.88 17.28 -0.56
N VAL A 10 1.32 16.17 -1.15
CA VAL A 10 0.94 14.82 -0.70
C VAL A 10 1.46 14.53 0.70
N ASN A 11 2.73 14.86 0.99
CA ASN A 11 3.31 14.66 2.32
C ASN A 11 2.74 15.62 3.37
N ALA A 12 2.25 16.80 2.98
CA ALA A 12 1.53 17.69 3.89
C ALA A 12 0.22 17.05 4.39
N ALA A 13 -0.46 16.24 3.58
CA ALA A 13 -1.68 15.52 3.93
C ALA A 13 -1.45 14.08 4.43
N ASN A 14 -0.19 13.61 4.49
CA ASN A 14 0.12 12.25 4.93
C ASN A 14 -0.35 12.03 6.39
N PRO A 15 -1.23 11.03 6.67
CA PRO A 15 -1.62 10.71 8.04
C PRO A 15 -0.49 10.04 8.84
N ASN A 16 0.50 9.44 8.17
CA ASN A 16 1.55 8.63 8.75
C ASN A 16 2.95 9.28 8.66
N LYS A 17 3.05 10.62 8.78
CA LYS A 17 4.33 11.37 8.71
C LYS A 17 5.39 10.87 9.69
N HIS A 18 4.94 10.41 10.86
CA HIS A 18 5.80 9.88 11.92
C HIS A 18 6.50 8.57 11.49
N ALA A 19 5.93 7.83 10.54
CA ALA A 19 6.44 6.55 10.06
C ALA A 19 7.23 6.66 8.73
N GLY A 20 7.34 7.86 8.13
CA GLY A 20 8.05 8.07 6.88
C GLY A 20 7.35 9.04 5.93
N ASN A 21 7.82 9.05 4.68
CA ASN A 21 7.33 9.93 3.63
C ASN A 21 6.80 9.13 2.43
N ILE A 22 5.95 9.77 1.65
CA ILE A 22 5.41 9.28 0.37
C ILE A 22 6.34 9.80 -0.72
N TYR A 23 7.08 8.91 -1.39
CA TYR A 23 8.08 9.29 -2.39
C TYR A 23 7.57 9.22 -3.82
N SER A 24 6.60 8.36 -4.08
CA SER A 24 6.05 8.09 -5.41
C SER A 24 4.60 7.63 -5.31
N THR A 25 3.98 7.41 -6.47
CA THR A 25 2.60 6.92 -6.61
C THR A 25 2.55 5.78 -7.63
N GLN A 26 1.38 5.18 -7.80
CA GLN A 26 1.15 4.09 -8.75
C GLN A 26 0.77 4.61 -10.14
N LEU A 27 0.48 3.67 -11.06
CA LEU A 27 0.24 3.94 -12.48
C LEU A 27 -0.87 4.98 -12.73
N CYS A 28 -1.90 5.01 -11.90
CA CYS A 28 -3.03 5.92 -12.03
C CYS A 28 -2.93 7.16 -11.12
N VAL A 29 -1.80 7.35 -10.41
CA VAL A 29 -1.48 8.54 -9.60
C VAL A 29 -2.43 8.75 -8.40
N GLU A 30 -3.20 7.74 -8.01
CA GLU A 30 -4.20 7.81 -6.94
C GLU A 30 -3.69 7.30 -5.59
N ILE A 31 -2.70 6.40 -5.60
CA ILE A 31 -2.18 5.77 -4.38
C ILE A 31 -1.03 6.60 -3.79
N CYS A 32 -1.21 7.03 -2.55
CA CYS A 32 -0.24 7.84 -1.81
C CYS A 32 0.02 7.20 -0.43
N GLN A 33 1.02 6.33 -0.33
CA GLN A 33 1.37 5.62 0.91
C GLN A 33 2.88 5.68 1.17
N ASN A 34 3.25 5.57 2.45
CA ASN A 34 4.65 5.56 2.87
C ASN A 34 5.38 4.37 2.24
N THR A 35 6.56 4.63 1.67
CA THR A 35 7.45 3.60 1.13
C THR A 35 8.83 3.75 1.73
N SER A 36 9.57 2.64 1.78
CA SER A 36 10.98 2.67 2.15
C SER A 36 11.77 1.67 1.31
N THR A 37 13.03 2.01 1.01
CA THR A 37 13.90 1.17 0.20
C THR A 37 14.46 0.01 1.00
N SER A 38 14.49 -1.18 0.41
CA SER A 38 15.26 -2.30 0.96
C SER A 38 16.74 -1.95 1.05
N LYS A 39 17.40 -2.39 2.13
CA LYS A 39 18.83 -2.16 2.35
C LYS A 39 19.60 -3.46 2.22
N PHE A 40 20.57 -3.47 1.33
CA PHE A 40 21.50 -4.60 1.23
C PHE A 40 22.30 -4.73 2.54
N VAL A 41 22.47 -5.96 3.00
CA VAL A 41 23.24 -6.26 4.22
C VAL A 41 24.53 -6.95 3.85
N GLU A 42 24.45 -8.10 3.19
CA GLU A 42 25.61 -8.92 2.84
C GLU A 42 25.32 -9.84 1.66
N GLU A 43 26.39 -10.23 0.97
CA GLU A 43 26.39 -11.22 -0.10
C GLU A 43 27.50 -12.22 0.20
N GLU A 44 27.12 -13.49 0.35
CA GLU A 44 28.01 -14.56 0.74
C GLU A 44 27.91 -15.72 -0.27
N LEU A 45 28.99 -16.48 -0.42
CA LEU A 45 28.99 -17.72 -1.18
C LEU A 45 28.80 -18.90 -0.23
N GLU A 46 27.62 -19.52 -0.26
CA GLU A 46 27.27 -20.66 0.58
C GLU A 46 26.95 -21.86 -0.33
N ASP A 47 27.69 -22.96 -0.18
CA ASP A 47 27.56 -24.17 -1.01
C ASP A 47 27.58 -23.90 -2.54
N GLY A 48 28.44 -22.96 -2.97
CA GLY A 48 28.55 -22.57 -4.38
C GLY A 48 27.36 -21.73 -4.90
N LYS A 49 26.44 -21.33 -4.03
CA LYS A 49 25.34 -20.41 -4.34
C LYS A 49 25.64 -19.03 -3.76
N ILE A 50 25.28 -18.00 -4.52
CA ILE A 50 25.32 -16.63 -4.02
C ILE A 50 24.06 -16.40 -3.19
N VAL A 51 24.24 -16.12 -1.90
CA VAL A 51 23.18 -15.79 -0.95
C VAL A 51 23.24 -14.30 -0.68
N ILE A 52 22.17 -13.57 -1.05
CA ILE A 52 22.05 -12.14 -0.79
C ILE A 52 21.06 -11.94 0.36
N LYS A 53 21.51 -11.27 1.43
CA LYS A 53 20.67 -10.86 2.55
C LYS A 53 20.43 -9.36 2.50
N TYR A 54 19.18 -8.96 2.73
CA TYR A 54 18.77 -7.57 2.76
C TYR A 54 17.72 -7.34 3.85
N GLU A 55 17.72 -6.16 4.43
CA GLU A 55 16.63 -5.67 5.27
C GLU A 55 15.50 -5.20 4.35
N PRO A 56 14.29 -5.79 4.42
CA PRO A 56 13.23 -5.43 3.50
C PRO A 56 12.67 -4.06 3.84
N GLY A 57 12.50 -3.22 2.82
CA GLY A 57 11.76 -1.96 2.91
C GLY A 57 10.25 -2.18 2.86
N ASP A 58 9.51 -1.09 2.76
CA ASP A 58 8.06 -1.09 2.63
C ASP A 58 7.67 -0.95 1.16
N SER A 59 7.02 -1.99 0.63
CA SER A 59 6.53 -2.10 -0.76
C SER A 59 5.01 -2.07 -0.78
N VAL A 60 4.44 -1.06 -1.43
CA VAL A 60 3.01 -0.74 -1.34
C VAL A 60 2.19 -1.51 -2.37
N VAL A 61 1.09 -2.08 -1.88
CA VAL A 61 0.00 -2.69 -2.65
C VAL A 61 -1.33 -2.16 -2.12
N CYS A 62 -2.38 -2.18 -2.93
CA CYS A 62 -3.69 -1.66 -2.56
C CYS A 62 -4.80 -2.54 -3.14
N ASN A 63 -5.86 -2.73 -2.35
CA ASN A 63 -7.11 -3.32 -2.80
C ASN A 63 -8.11 -2.20 -3.02
N LEU A 64 -8.75 -2.17 -4.20
CA LEU A 64 -9.62 -1.06 -4.60
C LEU A 64 -11.08 -1.50 -4.71
N ALA A 65 -11.98 -0.63 -4.30
CA ALA A 65 -13.40 -0.72 -4.61
C ALA A 65 -13.95 0.68 -4.88
N SER A 66 -15.10 0.75 -5.56
CA SER A 66 -15.80 2.01 -5.81
C SER A 66 -17.28 1.84 -5.49
N ILE A 67 -17.85 2.86 -4.85
CA ILE A 67 -19.27 2.91 -4.51
C ILE A 67 -20.04 3.54 -5.67
N ASN A 68 -21.13 2.92 -6.10
CA ASN A 68 -22.04 3.53 -7.07
C ASN A 68 -22.91 4.59 -6.38
N VAL A 69 -22.49 5.84 -6.47
CA VAL A 69 -23.20 7.00 -5.88
C VAL A 69 -24.57 7.27 -6.49
N ALA A 70 -24.92 6.72 -7.65
CA ALA A 70 -26.30 6.83 -8.15
C ALA A 70 -27.28 5.97 -7.33
N LYS A 71 -26.77 4.94 -6.62
CA LYS A 71 -27.56 4.02 -5.79
C LYS A 71 -27.34 4.23 -4.29
N VAL A 72 -26.16 4.69 -3.89
CA VAL A 72 -25.78 4.93 -2.50
C VAL A 72 -25.58 6.43 -2.34
N ASN A 73 -26.67 7.16 -2.09
CA ASN A 73 -26.66 8.64 -2.05
C ASN A 73 -27.41 9.24 -0.87
N THR A 74 -28.03 8.43 -0.02
CA THR A 74 -28.62 8.91 1.24
C THR A 74 -27.64 8.68 2.39
N ASP A 75 -27.77 9.46 3.45
CA ASP A 75 -26.99 9.27 4.69
C ASP A 75 -27.15 7.86 5.25
N GLU A 76 -28.34 7.28 5.13
CA GLU A 76 -28.66 5.95 5.62
C GLU A 76 -27.98 4.85 4.78
N ASP A 77 -27.97 5.00 3.46
CA ASP A 77 -27.24 4.10 2.56
C ASP A 77 -25.73 4.17 2.81
N ILE A 78 -25.17 5.38 2.95
CA ILE A 78 -23.74 5.57 3.20
C ILE A 78 -23.34 4.94 4.53
N LYS A 79 -24.08 5.21 5.62
CA LYS A 79 -23.84 4.64 6.94
C LYS A 79 -23.90 3.11 6.94
N LYS A 80 -24.72 2.52 6.07
CA LYS A 80 -24.83 1.07 5.92
C LYS A 80 -23.72 0.48 5.06
N VAL A 81 -23.44 1.08 3.89
CA VAL A 81 -22.58 0.49 2.85
C VAL A 81 -21.10 0.68 3.17
N VAL A 82 -20.68 1.85 3.64
CA VAL A 82 -19.25 2.16 3.87
C VAL A 82 -18.60 1.17 4.85
N PRO A 83 -19.17 0.88 6.04
CA PRO A 83 -18.57 -0.09 6.96
C PRO A 83 -18.45 -1.51 6.38
N ILE A 84 -19.39 -1.90 5.52
CA ILE A 84 -19.36 -3.21 4.85
C ILE A 84 -18.24 -3.23 3.80
N ALA A 85 -18.12 -2.17 2.98
CA ALA A 85 -17.06 -2.05 1.98
C ALA A 85 -15.67 -2.06 2.64
N MET A 86 -15.49 -1.34 3.74
CA MET A 86 -14.23 -1.34 4.49
C MET A 86 -13.86 -2.74 5.01
N ARG A 87 -14.82 -3.49 5.58
CA ARG A 87 -14.59 -4.87 6.02
C ARG A 87 -14.28 -5.81 4.87
N LEU A 88 -14.94 -5.64 3.73
CA LEU A 88 -14.67 -6.44 2.53
C LEU A 88 -13.24 -6.21 2.04
N LEU A 89 -12.82 -4.95 1.89
CA LEU A 89 -11.47 -4.61 1.46
C LEU A 89 -10.40 -5.09 2.45
N ASP A 90 -10.67 -4.96 3.75
CA ASP A 90 -9.77 -5.42 4.82
C ASP A 90 -9.59 -6.94 4.78
N ASN A 91 -10.68 -7.70 4.62
CA ASN A 91 -10.61 -9.16 4.46
C ASN A 91 -9.82 -9.58 3.21
N VAL A 92 -9.86 -8.80 2.12
CA VAL A 92 -9.08 -9.10 0.92
C VAL A 92 -7.58 -9.06 1.22
N ILE A 93 -7.10 -8.25 2.16
CA ILE A 93 -5.68 -8.24 2.56
C ILE A 93 -5.25 -9.62 3.05
N ASP A 94 -6.07 -10.27 3.87
CA ASP A 94 -5.73 -11.58 4.45
C ASP A 94 -5.90 -12.72 3.45
N LEU A 95 -6.85 -12.60 2.51
CA LEU A 95 -7.14 -13.61 1.50
C LEU A 95 -6.20 -13.54 0.28
N ASN A 96 -5.54 -12.41 0.06
CA ASN A 96 -4.74 -12.18 -1.13
C ASN A 96 -3.46 -13.04 -1.13
N PHE A 97 -3.05 -13.48 -2.32
CA PHE A 97 -1.78 -14.13 -2.52
C PHE A 97 -0.71 -13.10 -2.87
N TYR A 98 0.36 -13.06 -2.07
CA TYR A 98 1.48 -12.12 -2.26
C TYR A 98 2.72 -12.87 -2.76
N PRO A 99 3.10 -12.72 -4.05
CA PRO A 99 4.33 -13.34 -4.56
C PRO A 99 5.60 -12.67 -4.03
N ILE A 100 5.49 -11.45 -3.50
CA ILE A 100 6.60 -10.65 -2.95
C ILE A 100 6.37 -10.48 -1.45
N LYS A 101 7.32 -10.93 -0.63
CA LYS A 101 7.18 -10.96 0.84
C LYS A 101 7.12 -9.56 1.45
N GLU A 102 7.84 -8.59 0.88
CA GLU A 102 7.84 -7.20 1.30
C GLU A 102 6.48 -6.54 1.12
N ALA A 103 5.80 -6.87 0.02
CA ALA A 103 4.44 -6.41 -0.24
C ALA A 103 3.47 -7.00 0.77
N GLN A 104 3.57 -8.30 1.08
CA GLN A 104 2.77 -8.94 2.13
C GLN A 104 2.98 -8.28 3.49
N ARG A 105 4.25 -8.09 3.89
CA ARG A 105 4.61 -7.48 5.17
C ARG A 105 4.03 -6.07 5.28
N THR A 106 4.15 -5.28 4.22
CA THR A 106 3.66 -3.90 4.17
C THR A 106 2.13 -3.85 4.22
N ALA A 107 1.45 -4.72 3.45
CA ALA A 107 0.00 -4.82 3.45
C ALA A 107 -0.56 -5.18 4.84
N LEU A 108 0.03 -6.18 5.51
CA LEU A 108 -0.39 -6.59 6.86
C LEU A 108 -0.05 -5.55 7.94
N LYS A 109 1.05 -4.81 7.77
CA LYS A 109 1.48 -3.75 8.70
C LYS A 109 0.53 -2.55 8.68
N TYR A 110 0.20 -2.03 7.50
CA TYR A 110 -0.60 -0.81 7.38
C TYR A 110 -2.09 -1.06 7.19
N ARG A 111 -2.46 -2.24 6.67
CA ARG A 111 -3.83 -2.62 6.29
C ARG A 111 -4.56 -1.55 5.48
N SER A 112 -3.83 -0.89 4.60
CA SER A 112 -4.33 0.21 3.79
C SER A 112 -5.32 -0.30 2.73
N VAL A 113 -6.47 0.39 2.60
CA VAL A 113 -7.51 0.13 1.61
C VAL A 113 -8.10 1.45 1.07
#